data_AF-A0A5E4QC68-F1
#
_entry.id   AF-A0A5E4QC68-F1
#
_cell.length_a   1.000
_cell.length_b   1.000
_cell.length_c   1.000
_cell.angle_alpha   90.00
_cell.angle_beta   90.00
_cell.angle_gamma   90.00
#
_symmetry.space_group_name_H-M   'P 1'
#
loop_
_entity.id
_entity.type
_entity.pdbx_description
1 polymer ?
#
loop_
_entity_poly.entity_id
_entity_poly.type
_entity_poly.pdbx_seq_one_letter_code
_entity_poly.pdbx_strand_id
1 'polypeptide(L)'
;MGKNDLCPGCKAPVNQTHHIKCCTCKLQYDIASAGITEATFNLLSKQQKSSWACLSCRNKVPRTNNTNTPVRQTFIIDSKAISPSDNVTKRTRERREKKNVCEGENRVDPNYTRSIIREEINSALKESIENLIFPISTNLRQISSEINEFKSCVATLNIQLDQLREEIKNKDGTIKRLEEQSLGLRRNIADLSQEINQIQQHTRLSNLEIQCVLEKKNGKLNHNCNAAVLNSYT
;
A
#
# COMPACT_ATOMS: atom_id res chain seq x y z
N MET A 1 26.29 7.04 19.58
CA MET A 1 25.72 7.01 18.21
C MET A 1 26.64 7.83 17.32
N GLY A 2 27.28 7.19 16.34
CA GLY A 2 28.36 7.79 15.55
C GLY A 2 27.84 8.77 14.50
N LYS A 3 28.62 9.81 14.18
CA LYS A 3 28.32 10.91 13.23
C LYS A 3 28.12 10.50 11.76
N ASN A 4 27.95 9.22 11.43
CA ASN A 4 28.04 8.70 10.06
C ASN A 4 26.70 8.26 9.44
N ASP A 5 25.59 8.38 10.16
CA ASP A 5 24.30 7.87 9.68
C ASP A 5 23.42 8.96 9.04
N LEU A 6 23.93 10.17 8.83
CA LEU A 6 23.16 11.27 8.23
C LEU A 6 23.48 11.44 6.74
N CYS A 7 22.43 11.55 5.93
CA CYS A 7 22.52 11.78 4.51
C CYS A 7 23.10 13.19 4.24
N PRO A 8 24.18 13.35 3.45
CA PRO A 8 24.73 14.67 3.15
C PRO A 8 23.79 15.57 2.34
N GLY A 9 22.81 15.00 1.63
CA GLY A 9 21.83 15.74 0.83
C GLY A 9 20.67 16.31 1.64
N CYS A 10 19.97 15.46 2.40
CA CYS A 10 18.79 15.86 3.17
C CYS A 10 19.06 16.07 4.67
N LYS A 11 20.27 15.78 5.16
CA LYS A 11 20.68 15.85 6.58
C LYS A 11 19.84 14.98 7.53
N ALA A 12 19.02 14.06 7.00
CA ALA A 12 18.22 13.12 7.76
C ALA A 12 18.97 11.79 7.96
N PRO A 13 18.58 10.96 8.96
CA PRO A 13 19.13 9.62 9.13
C PRO A 13 18.89 8.77 7.87
N VAL A 14 19.94 8.11 7.39
CA VAL A 14 19.90 7.25 6.21
C VAL A 14 19.21 5.94 6.59
N ASN A 15 18.18 5.56 5.83
CA ASN A 15 17.55 4.26 5.97
C ASN A 15 18.50 3.14 5.49
N GLN A 16 18.67 2.09 6.30
CA GLN A 16 19.58 0.98 5.98
C GLN A 16 19.21 0.24 4.69
N THR A 17 17.94 0.26 4.27
CA THR A 17 17.47 -0.50 3.09
C THR A 17 17.40 0.33 1.80
N HIS A 18 17.17 1.64 1.90
CA HIS A 18 16.92 2.52 0.75
C HIS A 18 17.97 3.63 0.64
N HIS A 19 19.23 3.22 0.44
CA HIS A 19 20.35 4.14 0.30
C HIS A 19 21.29 3.74 -0.84
N ILE A 20 22.04 4.71 -1.33
CA ILE A 20 23.11 4.51 -2.31
C ILE A 20 24.42 5.12 -1.81
N LYS A 21 25.53 4.45 -2.08
CA LYS A 21 26.86 4.88 -1.60
C LYS A 21 27.66 5.44 -2.76
N CYS A 22 28.21 6.65 -2.59
CA CYS A 22 29.05 7.25 -3.61
C CYS A 22 30.37 6.48 -3.77
N CYS A 23 30.73 6.13 -5.00
CA CYS A 23 31.97 5.41 -5.31
C CYS A 23 33.24 6.23 -5.00
N THR A 24 33.14 7.56 -4.99
CA THR A 24 34.27 8.49 -4.76
C THR A 24 34.42 8.88 -3.29
N CYS A 25 33.42 9.54 -2.68
CA CYS A 25 33.52 10.02 -1.30
C CYS A 25 33.09 9.00 -0.24
N LYS A 26 32.55 7.85 -0.66
CA LYS A 26 32.08 6.75 0.21
C LYS A 26 30.94 7.12 1.19
N LEU A 27 30.36 8.31 1.07
CA LEU A 27 29.20 8.73 1.85
C LEU A 27 27.92 8.04 1.34
N GLN A 28 26.98 7.80 2.26
CA GLN A 28 25.67 7.23 1.97
C GLN A 28 24.64 8.33 1.77
N TYR A 29 23.83 8.18 0.73
CA TYR A 29 22.77 9.10 0.37
C TYR A 29 21.44 8.37 0.38
N ASP A 30 20.43 9.03 0.91
CA ASP A 30 19.05 8.62 0.69
C ASP A 30 18.74 8.67 -0.82
N ILE A 31 18.01 7.68 -1.34
CA ILE A 31 17.70 7.58 -2.77
C ILE A 31 16.97 8.83 -3.29
N ALA A 32 16.10 9.44 -2.49
CA ALA A 32 15.39 10.66 -2.87
C ALA A 32 16.36 11.84 -2.99
N SER A 33 17.32 11.96 -2.07
CA SER A 33 18.36 13.00 -2.12
C SER A 33 19.37 12.81 -3.26
N ALA A 34 19.51 11.59 -3.75
CA ALA A 34 20.31 11.25 -4.92
C ALA A 34 19.57 11.49 -6.25
N GLY A 35 18.29 11.90 -6.21
CA GLY A 35 17.44 12.07 -7.39
C GLY A 35 17.03 10.74 -8.03
N ILE A 36 17.00 9.65 -7.26
CA ILE A 36 16.65 8.31 -7.72
C ILE A 36 15.29 7.93 -7.12
N THR A 37 14.30 7.65 -7.96
CA THR A 37 13.01 7.11 -7.53
C THR A 37 13.15 5.66 -7.08
N GLU A 38 12.23 5.18 -6.24
CA GLU A 38 12.26 3.80 -5.74
C GLU A 38 12.20 2.75 -6.88
N ALA A 39 11.34 2.98 -7.88
CA ALA A 39 11.24 2.12 -9.06
C ALA A 39 12.57 2.02 -9.83
N THR A 40 13.25 3.17 -10.04
CA THR A 40 14.56 3.16 -10.71
C THR A 40 15.64 2.53 -9.85
N PHE A 41 15.62 2.74 -8.53
CA PHE A 41 16.57 2.11 -7.61
C PHE A 41 16.48 0.58 -7.62
N ASN A 42 15.27 0.01 -7.76
CA ASN A 42 15.06 -1.42 -7.84
C ASN A 42 15.53 -2.02 -9.18
N LEU A 43 15.50 -1.23 -10.25
CA LEU A 43 15.97 -1.64 -11.58
C LEU A 43 17.50 -1.56 -11.73
N LEU A 44 18.19 -0.78 -10.89
CA LEU A 44 19.64 -0.64 -10.96
C LEU A 44 20.36 -1.96 -10.59
N SER A 45 21.28 -2.39 -11.45
CA SER A 45 22.14 -3.54 -11.19
C SER A 45 23.15 -3.25 -10.06
N LYS A 46 23.71 -4.30 -9.46
CA LYS A 46 24.76 -4.15 -8.42
C LYS A 46 25.96 -3.33 -8.90
N GLN A 47 26.33 -3.47 -10.19
CA GLN A 47 27.43 -2.72 -10.80
C GLN A 47 27.10 -1.23 -11.01
N GLN A 48 25.85 -0.91 -11.33
CA GLN A 48 25.42 0.47 -11.45
C GLN A 48 25.34 1.15 -10.07
N LYS A 49 24.87 0.43 -9.06
CA LYS A 49 24.84 0.91 -7.66
C LYS A 49 26.26 1.16 -7.11
N SER A 50 27.24 0.33 -7.49
CA SER A 50 28.63 0.48 -7.02
C SER A 50 29.45 1.54 -7.78
N SER A 51 29.06 1.88 -9.01
CA SER A 51 29.73 2.92 -9.83
C SER A 51 29.13 4.31 -9.69
N TRP A 52 28.00 4.45 -8.99
CA TRP A 52 27.31 5.73 -8.80
C TRP A 52 28.17 6.77 -8.05
N ALA A 53 28.21 7.99 -8.59
CA ALA A 53 28.92 9.12 -8.00
C ALA A 53 27.94 10.26 -7.64
N CYS A 54 28.09 10.85 -6.46
CA CYS A 54 27.26 11.98 -6.03
C CYS A 54 27.59 13.24 -6.85
N LEU A 55 26.66 14.20 -6.86
CA LEU A 55 26.79 15.44 -7.63
C LEU A 55 28.06 16.23 -7.30
N SER A 56 28.43 16.29 -6.01
CA SER A 56 29.64 16.98 -5.55
C SER A 56 30.92 16.33 -6.05
N CYS A 57 30.96 15.00 -6.20
CA CYS A 57 32.11 14.28 -6.76
C CYS A 57 32.13 14.36 -8.28
N ARG A 58 30.96 14.24 -8.93
CA ARG A 58 30.83 14.33 -10.39
C ARG A 58 31.29 15.70 -10.92
N ASN A 59 31.02 16.78 -10.20
CA ASN A 59 31.44 18.13 -10.58
C ASN A 59 32.94 18.41 -10.39
N LYS A 60 33.67 17.54 -9.67
CA LYS A 60 35.11 17.66 -9.44
C LYS A 60 35.96 16.93 -10.48
N VAL A 61 35.35 16.14 -11.36
CA VAL A 61 36.07 15.44 -12.42
C VAL A 61 36.30 16.41 -13.58
N PRO A 62 37.58 16.70 -13.95
CA PRO A 62 37.88 17.53 -15.11
C PRO A 62 37.26 16.92 -16.36
N ARG A 63 36.72 17.75 -17.26
CA ARG A 63 36.24 17.26 -18.56
C ARG A 63 37.45 16.84 -19.39
N THR A 64 37.69 15.54 -19.48
CA THR A 64 38.91 14.95 -20.06
C THR A 64 38.92 14.88 -21.59
N ASN A 65 37.89 15.39 -22.28
CA ASN A 65 37.84 15.29 -23.74
C ASN A 65 37.18 16.53 -24.37
N ASN A 66 37.96 17.61 -24.54
CA ASN A 66 37.55 18.83 -25.24
C ASN A 66 37.96 18.82 -26.73
N THR A 67 38.33 17.65 -27.27
CA THR A 67 38.93 17.48 -28.61
C THR A 67 37.98 17.87 -29.76
N ASN A 68 36.67 18.04 -29.50
CA ASN A 68 35.66 18.47 -30.47
C ASN A 68 35.16 19.92 -30.29
N THR A 69 35.83 20.72 -29.46
CA THR A 69 35.53 22.17 -29.40
C THR A 69 36.41 22.88 -30.43
N PRO A 70 35.86 23.58 -31.44
CA PRO A 70 36.68 24.23 -32.45
C PRO A 70 37.48 25.35 -31.79
N VAL A 71 38.77 25.12 -31.57
CA VAL A 71 39.71 26.13 -31.08
C VAL A 71 39.97 27.10 -32.22
N ARG A 72 39.61 28.37 -32.03
CA ARG A 72 39.93 29.46 -32.95
C ARG A 72 41.46 29.53 -33.07
N GLN A 73 42.00 29.23 -34.24
CA GLN A 73 43.44 29.32 -34.50
C GLN A 73 43.93 30.75 -34.22
N THR A 74 44.64 30.93 -33.12
CA THR A 74 45.46 32.12 -32.89
C THR A 74 46.75 31.93 -33.65
N PHE A 75 46.91 32.69 -34.74
CA PHE A 75 48.18 32.81 -35.43
C PHE A 75 49.25 33.28 -34.44
N ILE A 76 50.28 32.47 -34.28
CA ILE A 76 51.50 32.79 -33.54
C ILE A 76 52.21 33.86 -34.38
N ILE A 77 52.31 35.08 -33.85
CA ILE A 77 53.33 36.05 -34.27
C ILE A 77 54.29 36.19 -33.09
N ASP A 78 55.56 36.04 -33.43
CA ASP A 78 56.70 35.87 -32.55
C ASP A 78 57.01 37.11 -31.68
N SER A 79 57.41 36.84 -30.44
CA SER A 79 58.26 37.66 -29.55
C SER A 79 57.91 39.13 -29.27
N LYS A 80 57.22 39.39 -28.14
CA LYS A 80 57.68 40.32 -27.10
C LYS A 80 56.93 40.12 -25.77
N ALA A 81 57.70 40.05 -24.69
CA ALA A 81 57.24 39.84 -23.32
C ALA A 81 56.11 40.79 -22.89
N ILE A 82 55.04 40.24 -22.31
CA ILE A 82 53.99 41.01 -21.64
C ILE A 82 53.85 40.47 -20.21
N SER A 83 54.10 41.37 -19.26
CA SER A 83 53.98 41.20 -17.81
C SER A 83 52.54 40.86 -17.38
N PRO A 84 52.32 40.05 -16.33
CA PRO A 84 51.00 39.57 -15.95
C PRO A 84 50.29 40.55 -14.99
N SER A 85 49.84 41.69 -15.49
CA SER A 85 48.84 42.52 -14.81
C SER A 85 48.34 43.58 -15.79
N ASP A 86 47.26 43.29 -16.52
CA ASP A 86 46.27 44.25 -17.04
C ASP A 86 45.47 43.61 -18.19
N ASN A 87 44.38 42.93 -17.83
CA ASN A 87 43.52 42.21 -18.77
C ASN A 87 42.47 43.15 -19.40
N VAL A 88 42.85 44.38 -19.75
CA VAL A 88 41.94 45.40 -20.29
C VAL A 88 42.41 45.80 -21.69
N THR A 89 41.82 45.19 -22.72
CA THR A 89 42.00 45.63 -24.11
C THR A 89 41.25 46.94 -24.33
N LYS A 90 41.95 48.09 -24.21
CA LYS A 90 41.42 49.38 -24.67
C LYS A 90 41.38 49.39 -26.20
N ARG A 91 40.19 49.26 -26.79
CA ARG A 91 39.97 49.36 -28.23
C ARG A 91 40.05 50.83 -28.65
N THR A 92 41.20 51.28 -29.15
CA THR A 92 41.36 52.57 -29.82
C THR A 92 40.52 52.55 -31.10
N ARG A 93 39.46 53.36 -31.16
CA ARG A 93 38.60 53.49 -32.34
C ARG A 93 39.19 54.56 -33.25
N GLU A 94 40.03 54.17 -34.20
CA GLU A 94 40.29 55.01 -35.37
C GLU A 94 38.99 55.10 -36.19
N ARG A 95 38.42 56.31 -36.26
CA ARG A 95 37.25 56.62 -37.07
C ARG A 95 37.66 56.65 -38.54
N ARG A 96 37.76 55.48 -39.18
CA ARG A 96 37.73 55.39 -40.64
C ARG A 96 36.28 55.63 -41.09
N GLU A 97 36.07 56.74 -41.79
CA GLU A 97 34.83 57.01 -42.51
C GLU A 97 34.62 55.91 -43.56
N LYS A 98 33.72 54.98 -43.27
CA LYS A 98 33.26 54.02 -44.27
C LYS A 98 32.28 54.73 -45.20
N LYS A 99 32.73 54.97 -46.43
CA LYS A 99 31.86 55.22 -47.58
C LYS A 99 30.79 54.12 -47.64
N ASN A 100 29.54 54.55 -47.66
CA ASN A 100 28.37 53.73 -47.97
C ASN A 100 28.47 53.23 -49.42
N VAL A 101 28.77 51.95 -49.63
CA VAL A 101 28.30 51.19 -50.79
C VAL A 101 28.19 49.73 -50.34
N CYS A 102 26.95 49.23 -50.35
CA CYS A 102 26.51 47.83 -50.60
C CYS A 102 25.06 47.74 -50.10
N GLU A 103 24.13 48.25 -50.92
CA GLU A 103 22.73 47.83 -50.88
C GLU A 103 22.68 46.37 -51.33
N GLY A 104 22.71 45.47 -50.33
CA GLY A 104 22.22 44.11 -50.46
C GLY A 104 20.94 44.03 -49.66
N GLU A 105 19.81 43.91 -50.36
CA GLU A 105 18.50 43.59 -49.81
C GLU A 105 18.59 42.29 -49.00
N ASN A 106 18.74 42.40 -47.68
CA ASN A 106 18.45 41.34 -46.70
C ASN A 106 18.54 41.90 -45.27
N ARG A 107 18.01 43.10 -45.03
CA ARG A 107 17.77 43.56 -43.66
C ARG A 107 16.44 43.02 -43.18
N VAL A 108 16.48 41.90 -42.46
CA VAL A 108 15.30 41.36 -41.77
C VAL A 108 14.81 42.42 -40.77
N ASP A 109 13.54 42.79 -40.88
CA ASP A 109 12.89 43.71 -39.94
C ASP A 109 12.92 43.11 -38.52
N PRO A 110 13.52 43.80 -37.53
CA PRO A 110 13.54 43.34 -36.14
C PRO A 110 12.15 43.08 -35.54
N ASN A 111 11.11 43.79 -36.01
CA ASN A 111 9.74 43.54 -35.55
C ASN A 111 9.19 42.21 -36.07
N TYR A 112 9.54 41.83 -37.30
CA TYR A 112 9.19 40.54 -37.89
C TYR A 112 9.87 39.37 -37.16
N THR A 113 11.14 39.52 -36.76
CA THR A 113 11.81 38.51 -35.94
C THR A 113 11.17 38.40 -34.55
N ARG A 114 10.78 39.51 -33.94
CA ARG A 114 10.10 39.51 -32.63
C ARG A 114 8.71 38.88 -32.70
N SER A 115 7.96 39.06 -33.79
CA SER A 115 6.66 38.41 -33.97
C SER A 115 6.80 36.90 -34.09
N ILE A 116 7.76 36.42 -34.89
CA ILE A 116 8.05 34.98 -35.03
C ILE A 116 8.42 34.37 -33.66
N ILE A 117 9.30 35.02 -32.90
CA ILE A 117 9.69 34.52 -31.57
C ILE A 117 8.50 34.47 -30.62
N ARG A 118 7.62 35.48 -30.63
CA ARG A 118 6.41 35.49 -29.79
C ARG A 118 5.44 34.40 -30.20
N GLU A 119 5.23 34.22 -31.48
CA GLU A 119 4.36 33.17 -32.01
C GLU A 119 4.88 31.79 -31.62
N GLU A 120 6.17 31.54 -31.73
CA GLU A 120 6.78 30.26 -31.37
C GLU A 120 6.72 29.99 -29.87
N ILE A 121 6.98 31.01 -29.03
CA ILE A 121 6.82 30.90 -27.58
C ILE A 121 5.35 30.60 -27.22
N ASN A 122 4.40 31.30 -27.85
CA ASN A 122 2.98 31.11 -27.56
C ASN A 122 2.50 29.73 -28.02
N SER A 123 2.96 29.26 -29.18
CA SER A 123 2.66 27.92 -29.69
C SER A 123 3.24 26.84 -28.77
N ALA A 124 4.50 26.96 -28.37
CA ALA A 124 5.14 26.01 -27.45
C ALA A 124 4.48 26.00 -26.05
N LEU A 125 4.08 27.17 -25.54
CA LEU A 125 3.34 27.26 -24.28
C LEU A 125 1.96 26.64 -24.38
N LYS A 126 1.23 26.91 -25.47
CA LYS A 126 -0.10 26.33 -25.71
C LYS A 126 -0.01 24.81 -25.81
N GLU A 127 0.94 24.29 -26.57
CA GLU A 127 1.18 22.85 -26.71
C GLU A 127 1.56 22.22 -25.36
N SER A 128 2.46 22.86 -24.59
CA SER A 128 2.82 22.36 -23.25
C SER A 128 1.64 22.38 -22.28
N ILE A 129 0.78 23.39 -22.35
CA ILE A 129 -0.43 23.49 -21.53
C ILE A 129 -1.43 22.40 -21.92
N GLU A 130 -1.69 22.20 -23.21
CA GLU A 130 -2.59 21.15 -23.69
C GLU A 130 -2.07 19.76 -23.31
N ASN A 131 -0.76 19.51 -23.47
CA ASN A 131 -0.11 18.26 -23.12
C ASN A 131 -0.09 17.95 -21.61
N LEU A 132 -0.25 18.95 -20.74
CA LEU A 132 -0.25 18.75 -19.28
C LEU A 132 -1.65 18.83 -18.68
N ILE A 133 -2.44 19.86 -19.03
CA ILE A 133 -3.76 20.08 -18.44
C ILE A 133 -4.74 19.00 -18.88
N PHE A 134 -4.69 18.56 -20.14
CA PHE A 134 -5.65 17.56 -20.62
C PHE A 134 -5.45 16.21 -19.90
N PRO A 135 -4.24 15.62 -19.82
CA PRO A 135 -4.02 14.38 -19.07
C PRO A 135 -4.31 14.51 -17.58
N ILE A 136 -4.00 15.64 -16.95
CA ILE A 136 -4.31 15.86 -15.54
C ILE A 136 -5.82 15.87 -15.33
N SER A 137 -6.57 16.57 -16.18
CA SER A 137 -8.03 16.65 -16.08
C SER A 137 -8.69 15.28 -16.29
N THR A 138 -8.19 14.48 -17.24
CA THR A 138 -8.68 13.11 -17.45
C THR A 138 -8.37 12.21 -16.27
N ASN A 139 -7.16 12.28 -15.73
CA ASN A 139 -6.75 11.49 -14.56
C ASN A 139 -7.57 11.85 -13.32
N LEU A 140 -7.82 13.15 -13.07
CA LEU A 140 -8.66 13.59 -11.96
C LEU A 140 -10.10 13.11 -12.12
N ARG A 141 -10.65 13.12 -13.34
CA ARG A 141 -11.97 12.55 -13.61
C ARG A 141 -12.00 11.05 -13.37
N GLN A 142 -10.97 10.31 -13.79
CA GLN A 142 -10.86 8.87 -13.55
C GLN A 142 -10.77 8.56 -12.05
N ILE A 143 -9.90 9.25 -11.31
CA ILE A 143 -9.79 9.12 -9.85
C ILE A 143 -11.13 9.41 -9.18
N SER A 144 -11.82 10.47 -9.61
CA SER A 144 -13.15 10.78 -9.09
C SER A 144 -14.17 9.66 -9.38
N SER A 145 -14.07 8.99 -10.53
CA SER A 145 -14.91 7.85 -10.87
C SER A 145 -14.61 6.65 -9.97
N GLU A 146 -13.33 6.30 -9.80
CA GLU A 146 -12.89 5.20 -8.94
C GLU A 146 -13.29 5.42 -7.47
N ILE A 147 -13.20 6.67 -6.98
CA ILE A 147 -13.67 7.04 -5.63
C ILE A 147 -15.18 6.83 -5.49
N ASN A 148 -15.96 7.18 -6.51
CA ASN A 148 -17.42 6.99 -6.47
C ASN A 148 -17.80 5.51 -6.50
N GLU A 149 -17.09 4.72 -7.30
CA GLU A 149 -17.26 3.26 -7.34
C GLU A 149 -16.89 2.62 -6.01
N PHE A 150 -15.74 3.01 -5.43
CA PHE A 150 -15.32 2.57 -4.11
C PHE A 150 -16.36 2.92 -3.03
N LYS A 151 -16.92 4.14 -3.06
CA LYS A 151 -17.99 4.56 -2.15
C LYS A 151 -19.24 3.67 -2.29
N SER A 152 -19.59 3.28 -3.51
CA SER A 152 -20.69 2.35 -3.79
C SER A 152 -20.41 0.95 -3.22
N CYS A 153 -19.19 0.44 -3.41
CA CYS A 153 -18.75 -0.83 -2.84
C CYS A 153 -18.85 -0.82 -1.31
N VAL A 154 -18.36 0.24 -0.66
CA VAL A 154 -18.44 0.39 0.81
C VAL A 154 -19.90 0.46 1.29
N ALA A 155 -20.76 1.19 0.59
CA ALA A 155 -22.19 1.24 0.93
C ALA A 155 -22.84 -0.16 0.83
N THR A 156 -22.50 -0.92 -0.21
CA THR A 156 -22.99 -2.30 -0.39
C THR A 156 -22.48 -3.23 0.72
N LEU A 157 -21.19 -3.12 1.09
CA LEU A 157 -20.62 -3.90 2.19
C LEU A 157 -21.29 -3.59 3.53
N ASN A 158 -21.62 -2.33 3.80
CA ASN A 158 -22.35 -1.97 5.02
C ASN A 158 -23.74 -2.62 5.07
N ILE A 159 -24.45 -2.62 3.95
CA ILE A 159 -25.76 -3.32 3.85
C ILE A 159 -25.59 -4.81 4.14
N GLN A 160 -24.58 -5.46 3.55
CA GLN A 160 -24.31 -6.88 3.79
C GLN A 160 -23.93 -7.17 5.25
N LEU A 161 -23.15 -6.29 5.88
CA LEU A 161 -22.80 -6.41 7.30
C LEU A 161 -24.04 -6.33 8.20
N ASP A 162 -24.96 -5.41 7.91
CA ASP A 162 -26.19 -5.27 8.69
C ASP A 162 -27.13 -6.46 8.47
N GLN A 163 -27.21 -7.00 7.26
CA GLN A 163 -27.94 -8.25 6.98
C GLN A 163 -27.37 -9.44 7.77
N LEU A 164 -26.04 -9.62 7.75
CA LEU A 164 -25.39 -10.69 8.50
C LEU A 164 -25.60 -10.57 10.01
N ARG A 165 -25.58 -9.34 10.56
CA ARG A 165 -25.88 -9.10 11.98
C ARG A 165 -27.30 -9.52 12.33
N GLU A 166 -28.28 -9.21 11.48
CA GLU A 166 -29.67 -9.59 11.71
C GLU A 166 -29.86 -11.10 11.58
N GLU A 167 -29.20 -11.76 10.62
CA GLU A 167 -29.20 -13.23 10.52
C GLU A 167 -28.63 -13.91 11.76
N ILE A 168 -27.50 -13.41 12.29
CA ILE A 168 -26.89 -13.94 13.52
C ILE A 168 -27.88 -13.81 14.68
N LYS A 169 -28.49 -12.62 14.85
CA LYS A 169 -29.48 -12.38 15.91
C LYS A 169 -30.68 -13.33 15.80
N ASN A 170 -31.16 -13.59 14.59
CA ASN A 170 -32.26 -14.52 14.35
C ASN A 170 -31.87 -15.98 14.63
N LYS A 171 -30.65 -16.39 14.27
CA LYS A 171 -30.12 -17.72 14.59
C LYS A 171 -29.94 -17.90 16.09
N ASP A 172 -29.40 -16.91 16.79
CA ASP A 172 -29.27 -16.92 18.26
C ASP A 172 -30.63 -17.07 18.94
N GLY A 173 -31.65 -16.35 18.45
CA GLY A 173 -33.03 -16.51 18.93
C GLY A 173 -33.58 -17.91 18.70
N THR A 174 -33.28 -18.51 17.55
CA THR A 174 -33.68 -19.88 17.23
C THR A 174 -32.98 -20.90 18.11
N ILE A 175 -31.68 -20.73 18.37
CA ILE A 175 -30.89 -21.59 19.25
C ILE A 175 -31.47 -21.56 20.66
N LYS A 176 -31.71 -20.37 21.23
CA LYS A 176 -32.31 -20.24 22.56
C LYS A 176 -33.66 -20.95 22.67
N ARG A 177 -34.52 -20.78 21.66
CA ARG A 177 -35.82 -21.47 21.62
C ARG A 177 -35.66 -22.99 21.58
N LEU A 178 -34.72 -23.51 20.80
CA LEU A 178 -34.45 -24.95 20.73
C LEU A 178 -33.86 -25.49 22.04
N GLU A 179 -33.00 -24.73 22.71
CA GLU A 179 -32.46 -25.07 24.04
C GLU A 179 -33.58 -25.13 25.09
N GLU A 180 -34.48 -24.14 25.11
CA GLU A 180 -35.65 -24.12 25.99
C GLU A 180 -36.57 -25.34 25.74
N GLN A 181 -36.84 -25.66 24.48
CA GLN A 181 -37.61 -26.85 24.11
C GLN A 181 -36.92 -28.14 24.53
N SER A 182 -35.61 -28.28 24.31
CA SER A 182 -34.84 -29.45 24.71
C SER A 182 -34.88 -29.64 26.23
N LEU A 183 -34.73 -28.55 26.98
CA LEU A 183 -34.79 -28.56 28.43
C LEU A 183 -36.20 -28.93 28.94
N GLY A 184 -37.25 -28.40 28.31
CA GLY A 184 -38.63 -28.78 28.59
C GLY A 184 -38.90 -30.27 28.35
N LEU A 185 -38.46 -30.81 27.21
CA LEU A 185 -38.60 -32.24 26.90
C LEU A 185 -37.85 -33.11 27.92
N ARG A 186 -36.65 -32.70 28.35
CA ARG A 186 -35.89 -33.43 29.38
C ARG A 186 -36.62 -33.47 30.72
N ARG A 187 -37.27 -32.38 31.13
CA ARG A 187 -38.11 -32.36 32.34
C ARG A 187 -39.28 -33.32 32.21
N ASN A 188 -40.03 -33.26 31.11
CA ASN A 188 -41.16 -34.15 30.88
C ASN A 188 -40.75 -35.63 30.91
N ILE A 189 -39.60 -35.98 30.33
CA ILE A 189 -39.06 -37.34 30.39
C ILE A 189 -38.76 -37.74 31.84
N ALA A 190 -38.18 -36.85 32.64
CA ALA A 190 -37.89 -37.12 34.05
C ALA A 190 -39.19 -37.33 34.85
N ASP A 191 -40.19 -36.47 34.66
CA ASP A 191 -41.49 -36.54 35.33
C ASP A 191 -42.22 -37.85 34.98
N LEU A 192 -42.31 -38.18 33.69
CA LEU A 192 -42.92 -39.44 33.24
C LEU A 192 -42.17 -40.67 33.76
N SER A 193 -40.83 -40.61 33.83
CA SER A 193 -40.02 -41.70 34.39
C SER A 193 -40.31 -41.89 35.89
N GLN A 194 -40.51 -40.79 36.63
CA GLN A 194 -40.90 -40.84 38.03
C GLN A 194 -42.31 -41.43 38.20
N GLU A 195 -43.26 -41.02 37.38
CA GLU A 195 -44.64 -41.53 37.41
C GLU A 195 -44.68 -43.04 37.12
N ILE A 196 -43.93 -43.50 36.11
CA ILE A 196 -43.77 -44.94 35.81
C ILE A 196 -43.22 -45.68 37.03
N ASN A 197 -42.18 -45.16 37.69
CA ASN A 197 -41.61 -45.79 38.88
C ASN A 197 -42.61 -45.90 40.02
N GLN A 198 -43.44 -44.87 40.25
CA GLN A 198 -44.50 -44.89 41.26
C GLN A 198 -45.57 -45.93 40.95
N ILE A 199 -46.04 -45.99 39.69
CA ILE A 199 -47.03 -46.99 39.25
C ILE A 199 -46.49 -48.40 39.40
N GLN A 200 -45.22 -48.63 39.04
CA GLN A 200 -44.57 -49.93 39.22
C GLN A 200 -44.49 -50.35 40.69
N GLN A 201 -44.14 -49.42 41.59
CA GLN A 201 -44.13 -49.69 43.03
C GLN A 201 -45.53 -50.01 43.57
N HIS A 202 -46.53 -49.21 43.19
CA HIS A 202 -47.93 -49.43 43.57
C HIS A 202 -48.44 -50.80 43.09
N THR A 203 -48.16 -51.16 41.84
CA THR A 203 -48.55 -52.47 41.27
C THR A 203 -47.90 -53.63 42.03
N ARG A 204 -46.63 -53.51 42.42
CA ARG A 204 -45.95 -54.52 43.26
C ARG A 204 -46.59 -54.66 44.64
N LEU A 205 -46.92 -53.54 45.29
CA LEU A 205 -47.60 -53.55 46.58
C LEU A 205 -48.98 -54.21 46.50
N SER A 206 -49.78 -53.88 45.48
CA SER A 206 -51.11 -54.47 45.28
C SER A 206 -51.04 -55.97 45.01
N ASN A 207 -50.05 -56.43 44.23
CA ASN A 207 -49.84 -57.86 43.99
C ASN A 207 -49.49 -58.62 45.27
N LEU A 208 -48.70 -58.02 46.17
CA LEU A 208 -48.39 -58.61 47.48
C LEU A 208 -49.64 -58.72 48.37
N GLU A 209 -50.54 -57.73 48.33
CA GLU A 209 -51.78 -57.70 49.12
C GLU A 209 -52.75 -58.83 48.74
N ILE A 210 -52.91 -59.10 47.44
CA ILE A 210 -53.76 -60.18 46.92
C ILE A 210 -53.24 -61.56 47.38
N GLN A 211 -51.92 -61.72 47.47
CA GLN A 211 -51.28 -63.00 47.81
C GLN A 211 -51.38 -63.36 49.30
N CYS A 212 -51.75 -62.40 50.16
CA CYS A 212 -52.02 -62.62 51.58
C CYS A 212 -53.51 -62.85 51.90
N VAL A 213 -54.39 -62.91 50.91
CA VAL A 213 -55.79 -63.30 51.11
C VAL A 213 -55.83 -64.80 51.43
N LEU A 214 -56.02 -65.12 52.72
CA LEU A 214 -56.23 -66.48 53.21
C LEU A 214 -57.38 -67.13 52.43
N GLU A 215 -57.06 -68.11 51.58
CA GLU A 215 -58.05 -68.93 50.90
C GLU A 215 -58.96 -69.58 51.95
N LYS A 216 -60.23 -69.17 51.98
CA LYS A 216 -61.25 -69.89 52.76
C LYS A 216 -61.32 -71.31 52.19
N LYS A 217 -60.94 -72.26 53.02
CA LYS A 217 -60.89 -73.71 52.79
C LYS A 217 -62.07 -74.19 51.92
N ASN A 218 -61.81 -74.39 50.62
CA ASN A 218 -62.46 -75.41 49.79
C ASN A 218 -61.76 -75.69 48.44
N GLY A 219 -60.52 -75.26 48.25
CA GLY A 219 -59.65 -75.76 47.16
C GLY A 219 -58.28 -76.08 47.73
N LYS A 220 -57.76 -77.29 47.49
CA LYS A 220 -56.40 -77.66 47.89
C LYS A 220 -55.39 -76.94 46.98
N LEU A 221 -54.67 -75.95 47.50
CA LEU A 221 -53.42 -75.47 46.91
C LEU A 221 -52.29 -75.50 47.95
N ASN A 222 -51.17 -76.04 47.48
CA ASN A 222 -50.04 -76.53 48.25
C ASN A 222 -49.13 -75.36 48.61
N HIS A 223 -48.83 -75.19 49.91
CA HIS A 223 -47.88 -74.20 50.39
C HIS A 223 -46.47 -74.56 49.94
N ASN A 224 -45.88 -73.77 49.05
CA ASN A 224 -44.44 -73.62 48.95
C ASN A 224 -44.10 -72.15 48.72
N CYS A 225 -44.00 -71.39 49.81
CA CYS A 225 -43.29 -70.12 49.82
C CYS A 225 -41.79 -70.42 49.72
N ASN A 226 -41.28 -70.51 48.49
CA ASN A 226 -39.85 -70.58 48.26
C ASN A 226 -39.25 -69.19 48.45
N ALA A 227 -38.41 -69.07 49.46
CA ALA A 227 -37.45 -68.02 49.64
C ALA A 227 -36.44 -68.03 48.47
N ALA A 228 -36.49 -67.01 47.62
CA ALA A 228 -35.35 -66.48 46.86
C ALA A 228 -35.91 -65.51 45.81
N VAL A 229 -35.50 -64.23 45.87
CA VAL A 229 -34.77 -63.51 44.82
C VAL A 229 -34.48 -62.13 45.39
N LEU A 230 -33.34 -62.01 46.09
CA LEU A 230 -32.61 -60.77 46.23
C LEU A 230 -31.35 -60.95 45.38
N ASN A 231 -31.40 -60.53 44.13
CA ASN A 231 -30.19 -60.31 43.35
C ASN A 231 -30.38 -59.19 42.32
N SER A 232 -29.37 -58.32 42.31
CA SER A 232 -29.00 -57.28 41.33
C SER A 232 -30.00 -56.16 41.04
N TYR A 233 -29.59 -54.90 41.25
CA TYR A 233 -29.09 -54.03 40.17
C TYR A 233 -28.35 -52.83 40.77
N THR A 234 -27.02 -52.82 40.56
CA THR A 234 -26.22 -51.60 40.33
C THR A 234 -26.59 -51.00 38.98
#